data_AF-A0AAP0M832-F1
#
_entry.id   AF-A0AAP0M832-F1
#
_cell.length_a   1.000
_cell.length_b   1.000
_cell.length_c   1.000
_cell.angle_alpha   90.00
_cell.angle_beta   90.00
_cell.angle_gamma   90.00
#
_symmetry.space_group_name_H-M   'P 1'
#
loop_
_entity.id
_entity.type
_entity.pdbx_description
1 polymer ?
#
loop_
_entity_poly.entity_id
_entity_poly.type
_entity_poly.pdbx_seq_one_letter_code
_entity_poly.pdbx_strand_id
1 'polypeptide(L)'
;MVIFCSIGSLGKDLSEAGGQNVTVKTVTFMGTQNGLRIKSWGRPSSGFARNILFQHAVMKNVQNPIFIDQNCCPDNEGCPGKVSGVSDVTYQDIHVTSATEVAVNFDCSSKNPCSRIKLEDVKLTYKNQPAEASCSHADGSASGLVQPTSCL
;
A
#
# COMPACT_ATOMS: atom_id res chain seq x y z
N MET A 1 8.54 22.82 2.95
CA MET A 1 7.70 21.64 3.22
C MET A 1 7.98 20.63 2.12
N VAL A 2 8.82 19.63 2.39
CA VAL A 2 9.28 18.66 1.38
C VAL A 2 8.46 17.39 1.56
N ILE A 3 7.56 17.09 0.62
CA ILE A 3 6.72 15.89 0.65
C ILE A 3 7.49 14.76 -0.03
N PHE A 4 8.02 13.82 0.75
CA PHE A 4 8.67 12.63 0.22
C PHE A 4 7.64 11.56 -0.17
N CYS A 5 7.48 11.37 -1.48
CA CYS A 5 6.84 10.19 -2.05
C CYS A 5 7.89 9.07 -2.12
N SER A 6 7.82 8.14 -1.15
CA SER A 6 8.56 6.87 -1.08
C SER A 6 7.96 5.77 -1.97
N ILE A 7 8.83 4.94 -2.56
CA ILE A 7 8.66 4.08 -3.75
C ILE A 7 7.71 4.73 -4.76
N GLY A 8 8.31 5.64 -5.52
CA GLY A 8 7.62 6.61 -6.35
C GLY A 8 7.12 7.81 -5.55
N SER A 9 6.84 8.90 -6.25
CA SER A 9 5.47 8.89 -6.77
C SER A 9 5.52 8.37 -8.20
N LEU A 10 4.78 7.31 -8.50
CA LEU A 10 4.46 6.95 -9.87
C LEU A 10 3.27 7.81 -10.34
N GLY A 11 3.31 8.25 -11.58
CA GLY A 11 2.40 9.16 -12.22
C GLY A 11 2.82 10.63 -12.11
N LYS A 12 4.09 10.95 -11.79
CA LYS A 12 4.59 12.34 -11.75
C LYS A 12 4.53 12.99 -13.14
N ASP A 13 4.85 12.19 -14.16
CA ASP A 13 4.79 12.62 -15.55
C ASP A 13 3.67 11.89 -16.30
N LEU A 14 3.17 12.51 -17.37
CA LEU A 14 2.13 11.92 -18.24
C LEU A 14 2.64 10.62 -18.92
N SER A 15 3.94 10.57 -19.19
CA SER A 15 4.67 9.40 -19.66
C SER A 15 5.85 9.16 -18.74
N GLU A 16 5.82 8.07 -17.99
CA GLU A 16 6.91 7.64 -17.14
C GLU A 16 7.07 6.13 -17.16
N ALA A 17 8.28 5.66 -16.83
CA ALA A 17 8.55 4.24 -16.64
C ALA A 17 7.85 3.75 -15.37
N GLY A 18 6.94 2.77 -15.52
CA GLY A 18 6.31 2.11 -14.39
C GLY A 18 7.31 1.35 -13.51
N GLY A 19 7.03 1.28 -12.21
CA GLY A 19 7.74 0.43 -11.28
C GLY A 19 7.30 -1.02 -11.43
N GLN A 20 8.24 -1.94 -11.65
CA GLN A 20 7.94 -3.36 -11.70
C GLN A 20 9.06 -4.23 -11.13
N ASN A 21 8.72 -5.44 -10.70
CA ASN A 21 9.66 -6.42 -10.16
C ASN A 21 10.43 -5.90 -8.95
N VAL A 22 9.72 -5.27 -8.02
CA VAL A 22 10.30 -4.75 -6.77
C VAL A 22 10.15 -5.79 -5.69
N THR A 23 11.25 -6.18 -5.05
CA THR A 23 11.22 -7.06 -3.88
C THR A 23 11.85 -6.33 -2.70
N VAL A 24 11.10 -6.21 -1.62
CA VAL A 24 11.57 -5.71 -0.33
C VAL A 24 11.45 -6.86 0.66
N LYS A 25 12.59 -7.33 1.15
CA LYS A 25 12.68 -8.53 1.99
C LYS A 25 13.47 -8.26 3.26
N THR A 26 13.05 -8.85 4.38
CA THR A 26 13.77 -8.82 5.66
C THR A 26 13.99 -7.40 6.16
N VAL A 27 12.90 -6.70 6.45
CA VAL A 27 12.92 -5.29 6.87
C VAL A 27 12.32 -5.12 8.26
N THR A 28 12.91 -4.19 9.04
CA THR A 28 12.38 -3.80 10.35
C THR A 28 12.11 -2.31 10.38
N PHE A 29 10.88 -1.92 10.74
CA PHE A 29 10.50 -0.52 10.96
C PHE A 29 10.15 -0.30 12.43
N MET A 30 10.69 0.76 13.05
CA MET A 30 10.43 1.09 14.45
C MET A 30 10.14 2.58 14.63
N GLY A 31 9.01 2.91 15.23
CA GLY A 31 8.63 4.30 15.54
C GLY A 31 8.46 5.20 14.33
N THR A 32 8.27 4.62 13.13
CA THR A 32 8.14 5.38 11.89
C THR A 32 6.70 5.80 11.63
N GLN A 33 6.53 6.86 10.84
CA GLN A 33 5.20 7.26 10.39
C GLN A 33 4.61 6.28 9.37
N ASN A 34 5.45 5.64 8.55
CA ASN A 34 5.00 4.76 7.47
C ASN A 34 5.84 3.48 7.44
N GLY A 35 5.22 2.37 7.04
CA GLY A 35 5.88 1.10 6.73
C GLY A 35 5.95 0.88 5.22
N LEU A 36 5.26 -0.16 4.75
CA LEU A 36 5.21 -0.57 3.36
C LEU A 36 4.13 0.21 2.62
N ARG A 37 4.58 1.10 1.73
CA ARG A 37 3.73 2.11 1.13
C ARG A 37 3.86 2.12 -0.39
N ILE A 38 2.73 2.14 -1.09
CA ILE A 38 2.64 2.40 -2.52
C ILE A 38 1.82 3.67 -2.71
N LYS A 39 2.33 4.64 -3.49
CA LYS A 39 1.60 5.85 -3.83
C LYS A 39 1.62 6.11 -5.33
N SER A 40 0.47 6.43 -5.90
CA SER A 40 0.38 6.93 -7.26
C SER A 40 -0.46 8.20 -7.36
N TRP A 41 -0.20 9.00 -8.39
CA TRP A 41 -0.98 10.21 -8.65
C TRP A 41 -2.36 9.88 -9.24
N GLY A 42 -3.38 10.61 -8.78
CA GLY A 42 -4.76 10.57 -9.30
C GLY A 42 -4.96 11.25 -10.67
N ARG A 43 -3.92 11.26 -11.53
CA ARG A 43 -3.96 11.88 -12.86
C ARG A 43 -3.62 10.87 -13.97
N PRO A 44 -4.12 11.09 -15.21
CA PRO A 44 -3.83 10.21 -16.33
C PRO A 44 -2.32 10.06 -16.49
N SER A 45 -1.83 8.82 -16.36
CA SER A 45 -0.43 8.48 -16.59
C SER A 45 -0.35 7.06 -17.13
N SER A 46 0.68 6.78 -17.92
CA SER A 46 1.07 5.42 -18.29
C SER A 46 1.80 4.69 -17.16
N GLY A 47 2.03 5.34 -16.01
CA GLY A 47 2.67 4.77 -14.84
C GLY A 47 1.90 3.56 -14.31
N PHE A 48 2.64 2.56 -13.85
CA PHE A 48 2.09 1.38 -13.19
C PHE A 48 3.03 0.89 -12.10
N ALA A 49 2.48 0.24 -11.09
CA ALA A 49 3.19 -0.49 -10.05
C ALA A 49 2.76 -1.95 -10.13
N ARG A 50 3.62 -2.85 -10.61
CA ARG A 50 3.26 -4.26 -10.77
C ARG A 50 4.32 -5.25 -10.33
N ASN A 51 3.90 -6.44 -9.92
CA ASN A 51 4.81 -7.50 -9.47
C ASN A 51 5.74 -7.01 -8.35
N ILE A 52 5.11 -6.60 -7.25
CA ILE A 52 5.78 -6.10 -6.05
C ILE A 52 5.64 -7.12 -4.95
N LEU A 53 6.74 -7.49 -4.31
CA LEU A 53 6.79 -8.42 -3.19
C LEU A 53 7.35 -7.73 -1.96
N PHE A 54 6.55 -7.70 -0.90
CA PHE A 54 6.99 -7.37 0.46
C PHE A 54 7.00 -8.65 1.28
N GLN A 55 8.17 -9.04 1.80
CA GLN A 55 8.35 -10.32 2.49
C GLN A 55 9.16 -10.19 3.79
N HIS A 56 8.77 -10.90 4.85
CA HIS A 56 9.47 -10.94 6.14
C HIS A 56 9.66 -9.53 6.74
N ALA A 57 8.57 -8.82 6.95
CA ALA A 57 8.59 -7.46 7.49
C ALA A 57 8.13 -7.45 8.95
N VAL A 58 8.91 -6.82 9.82
CA VAL A 58 8.55 -6.60 11.23
C VAL A 58 8.40 -5.10 11.48
N MET A 59 7.27 -4.68 12.02
CA MET A 59 7.00 -3.25 12.29
C MET A 59 6.54 -3.06 13.72
N LYS A 60 7.13 -2.09 14.42
CA LYS A 60 6.78 -1.76 15.81
C LYS A 60 6.49 -0.28 15.95
N ASN A 61 5.32 0.03 16.50
CA ASN A 61 4.85 1.39 16.73
C ASN A 61 4.87 2.23 15.44
N VAL A 62 4.33 1.68 14.35
CA VAL A 62 4.28 2.35 13.04
C VAL A 62 2.88 2.90 12.79
N GLN A 63 2.76 4.16 12.35
CA GLN A 63 1.46 4.83 12.21
C GLN A 63 0.67 4.41 10.96
N ASN A 64 1.33 4.13 9.84
CA ASN A 64 0.70 3.65 8.60
C ASN A 64 1.49 2.44 8.07
N PRO A 65 1.26 1.24 8.64
CA PRO A 65 2.13 0.08 8.40
C PRO A 65 2.03 -0.47 6.97
N ILE A 66 0.81 -0.70 6.48
CA ILE A 66 0.55 -1.21 5.12
C ILE A 66 -0.44 -0.26 4.45
N PHE A 67 -0.01 0.39 3.37
CA PHE A 67 -0.79 1.45 2.76
C PHE A 67 -0.62 1.53 1.24
N ILE A 68 -1.73 1.56 0.51
CA ILE A 68 -1.79 1.89 -0.92
C ILE A 68 -2.69 3.11 -1.07
N ASP A 69 -2.20 4.14 -1.75
CA ASP A 69 -2.96 5.35 -2.07
C ASP A 69 -2.74 5.71 -3.53
N GLN A 70 -3.76 5.40 -4.33
CA GLN A 70 -3.78 5.74 -5.74
C GLN A 70 -4.39 7.13 -6.01
N ASN A 71 -4.98 7.77 -5.00
CA ASN A 71 -5.72 9.03 -5.12
C ASN A 71 -4.87 10.24 -4.70
N CYS A 72 -3.54 10.08 -4.61
CA CYS A 72 -2.65 11.14 -4.16
C CYS A 72 -2.75 12.37 -5.08
N CYS A 73 -3.18 13.50 -4.51
CA CYS A 73 -3.31 14.79 -5.19
C CYS A 73 -2.84 15.91 -4.24
N PRO A 74 -1.54 16.22 -4.18
CA PRO A 74 -0.95 17.11 -3.17
C PRO A 74 -1.58 18.51 -3.11
N ASP A 75 -2.03 19.03 -4.25
CA ASP A 75 -2.58 20.38 -4.39
C ASP A 75 -4.06 20.40 -4.77
N ASN A 76 -4.73 19.25 -4.87
CA ASN A 76 -6.09 19.09 -5.44
C ASN A 76 -6.27 19.68 -6.86
N GLU A 77 -5.20 20.12 -7.50
CA GLU A 77 -5.19 20.63 -8.87
C GLU A 77 -4.65 19.57 -9.83
N GLY A 78 -5.31 19.41 -10.99
CA GLY A 78 -4.79 18.58 -12.08
C GLY A 78 -4.96 17.06 -11.90
N CYS A 79 -5.92 16.62 -11.09
CA CYS A 79 -6.26 15.19 -10.89
C CYS A 79 -7.62 14.83 -11.51
N PRO A 80 -7.77 14.78 -12.85
CA PRO A 80 -9.07 14.54 -13.51
C PRO A 80 -9.56 13.08 -13.42
N GLY A 81 -9.04 12.30 -12.47
CA GLY A 81 -9.49 10.94 -12.19
C GLY A 81 -9.24 9.98 -13.35
N LYS A 82 -8.00 9.86 -13.80
CA LYS A 82 -7.52 8.65 -14.52
C LYS A 82 -6.26 8.25 -13.77
N VAL A 83 -6.02 6.98 -13.51
CA VAL A 83 -5.10 6.62 -12.42
C VAL A 83 -4.14 5.53 -12.86
N SER A 84 -2.90 5.65 -12.38
CA SER A 84 -1.82 4.67 -12.60
C SER A 84 -2.24 3.30 -12.08
N GLY A 85 -1.94 2.22 -12.81
CA GLY A 85 -2.38 0.87 -12.44
C GLY A 85 -1.53 0.25 -11.33
N VAL A 86 -2.14 -0.26 -10.27
CA VAL A 86 -1.46 -1.06 -9.24
C VAL A 86 -1.99 -2.49 -9.34
N SER A 87 -1.11 -3.46 -9.58
CA SER A 87 -1.51 -4.86 -9.64
C SER A 87 -0.42 -5.79 -9.13
N ASP A 88 -0.76 -7.04 -8.79
CA ASP A 88 0.22 -8.07 -8.45
C ASP A 88 1.15 -7.65 -7.30
N VAL A 89 0.54 -7.19 -6.20
CA VAL A 89 1.25 -6.79 -4.98
C VAL A 89 1.07 -7.88 -3.93
N THR A 90 2.15 -8.48 -3.47
CA THR A 90 2.14 -9.54 -2.46
C THR A 90 2.76 -9.04 -1.16
N TYR A 91 2.01 -9.19 -0.07
CA TYR A 91 2.45 -8.97 1.30
C TYR A 91 2.50 -10.33 2.00
N GLN A 92 3.71 -10.79 2.33
CA GLN A 92 3.92 -12.14 2.85
C GLN A 92 4.77 -12.13 4.13
N ASP A 93 4.34 -12.87 5.15
CA ASP A 93 5.02 -12.97 6.45
C ASP A 93 5.32 -11.58 7.05
N ILE A 94 4.25 -10.88 7.43
CA ILE A 94 4.33 -9.50 7.93
C ILE A 94 3.76 -9.43 9.34
N HIS A 95 4.56 -8.95 10.28
CA HIS A 95 4.19 -8.82 11.70
C HIS A 95 4.27 -7.37 12.13
N VAL A 96 3.16 -6.82 12.62
CA VAL A 96 3.03 -5.40 12.93
C VAL A 96 2.42 -5.19 14.31
N THR A 97 3.02 -4.28 15.07
CA THR A 97 2.36 -3.54 16.15
C THR A 97 2.13 -2.12 15.67
N SER A 98 0.89 -1.79 15.32
CA SER A 98 0.50 -0.49 14.79
C SER A 98 0.41 0.55 15.91
N ALA A 99 0.72 1.80 15.57
CA ALA A 99 0.49 2.95 16.44
C ALA A 99 -0.95 3.51 16.31
N THR A 100 -1.68 3.08 15.28
CA THR A 100 -3.04 3.51 14.93
C THR A 100 -3.96 2.29 14.75
N GLU A 101 -5.27 2.53 14.81
CA GLU A 101 -6.29 1.48 14.70
C GLU A 101 -6.31 0.85 13.30
N VAL A 102 -6.38 1.67 12.24
CA VAL A 102 -6.32 1.20 10.86
C VAL A 102 -4.88 0.93 10.46
N ALA A 103 -4.50 -0.34 10.36
CA ALA A 103 -3.12 -0.76 10.07
C ALA A 103 -2.92 -1.22 8.61
N VAL A 104 -4.02 -1.57 7.94
CA VAL A 104 -4.08 -1.84 6.49
C VAL A 104 -5.06 -0.84 5.88
N ASN A 105 -4.59 -0.06 4.90
CA ASN A 105 -5.47 0.83 4.14
C ASN A 105 -5.10 0.78 2.65
N PHE A 106 -6.04 0.28 1.84
CA PHE A 106 -5.94 0.26 0.39
C PHE A 106 -6.98 1.20 -0.20
N ASP A 107 -6.56 2.42 -0.50
CA ASP A 107 -7.38 3.42 -1.19
C ASP A 107 -7.04 3.45 -2.67
N CYS A 108 -7.77 2.66 -3.44
CA CYS A 108 -7.59 2.48 -4.87
C CYS A 108 -8.66 3.24 -5.66
N SER A 109 -8.37 3.52 -6.93
CA SER A 109 -9.28 4.29 -7.78
C SER A 109 -10.45 3.44 -8.26
N SER A 110 -11.67 3.98 -8.19
CA SER A 110 -12.86 3.34 -8.79
C SER A 110 -12.75 3.10 -10.30
N LYS A 111 -11.93 3.90 -11.00
CA LYS A 111 -11.73 3.81 -12.46
C LYS A 111 -10.60 2.86 -12.87
N ASN A 112 -9.64 2.63 -11.97
CA ASN A 112 -8.57 1.66 -12.18
C ASN A 112 -8.28 0.94 -10.85
N PRO A 113 -9.18 0.02 -10.43
CA PRO A 113 -9.08 -0.67 -9.15
C PRO A 113 -7.74 -1.40 -9.00
N CYS A 114 -7.24 -1.50 -7.78
CA CYS A 114 -6.11 -2.38 -7.51
C CYS A 114 -6.55 -3.83 -7.66
N SER A 115 -5.72 -4.67 -8.30
CA SER A 115 -6.07 -6.07 -8.55
C SER A 115 -4.94 -7.03 -8.19
N ARG A 116 -5.32 -8.26 -7.83
CA ARG A 116 -4.37 -9.34 -7.48
C ARG A 116 -3.45 -8.94 -6.32
N ILE A 117 -4.00 -8.23 -5.33
CA ILE A 117 -3.30 -8.02 -4.05
C ILE A 117 -3.37 -9.33 -3.26
N LYS A 118 -2.25 -9.75 -2.68
CA LYS A 118 -2.17 -10.96 -1.86
C LYS A 118 -1.71 -10.62 -0.45
N LEU A 119 -2.47 -11.08 0.54
CA LEU A 119 -2.09 -11.07 1.95
C LEU A 119 -1.83 -12.52 2.39
N GLU A 120 -0.60 -12.84 2.76
CA GLU A 120 -0.19 -14.19 3.14
C GLU A 120 0.55 -14.17 4.48
N ASP A 121 -0.01 -14.80 5.52
CA ASP A 121 0.60 -14.81 6.87
C ASP A 121 0.92 -13.39 7.39
N VAL A 122 -0.12 -12.54 7.40
CA VAL A 122 -0.05 -11.13 7.75
C VAL A 122 -0.76 -10.89 9.09
N LYS A 123 -0.02 -10.47 10.12
CA LYS A 123 -0.54 -10.23 11.47
C LYS A 123 -0.25 -8.81 11.94
N LEU A 124 -1.29 -8.00 12.06
CA LEU A 124 -1.24 -6.63 12.56
C LEU A 124 -2.10 -6.49 13.81
N THR A 125 -1.51 -5.89 14.84
CA THR A 125 -2.18 -5.62 16.12
C THR A 125 -2.13 -4.14 16.47
N TYR A 126 -3.16 -3.66 17.15
CA TYR A 126 -3.22 -2.33 17.76
C TYR A 126 -3.69 -2.51 19.20
N LYS A 127 -2.95 -1.94 20.17
CA LYS A 127 -3.24 -2.09 21.62
C LYS A 127 -3.51 -3.55 22.06
N ASN A 128 -2.70 -4.49 21.56
CA ASN A 128 -2.80 -5.94 21.80
C ASN A 128 -4.08 -6.62 21.27
N GLN A 129 -4.87 -5.94 20.44
CA GLN A 129 -6.01 -6.50 19.74
C GLN A 129 -5.71 -6.56 18.23
N PRO A 130 -6.47 -7.34 17.44
CA PRO A 130 -6.45 -7.17 15.98
C PRO A 130 -6.61 -5.69 15.61
N ALA A 131 -5.80 -5.21 14.67
CA ALA A 131 -5.98 -3.86 14.10
C ALA A 131 -7.22 -3.82 13.19
N GLU A 132 -7.43 -2.75 12.44
CA GLU A 132 -8.46 -2.65 11.41
C GLU A 132 -7.85 -2.61 10.01
N ALA A 133 -8.64 -3.06 9.04
CA ALA A 133 -8.34 -2.99 7.62
C ALA A 133 -9.44 -2.22 6.88
N SER A 134 -9.03 -1.32 5.98
CA SER A 134 -9.93 -0.55 5.12
C SER A 134 -9.51 -0.71 3.67
N CYS A 135 -10.47 -1.04 2.80
CA CYS A 135 -10.23 -1.25 1.37
C CYS A 135 -11.30 -0.51 0.56
N SER A 136 -10.86 0.25 -0.44
CA SER A 136 -11.69 0.93 -1.41
C SER A 136 -11.20 0.54 -2.81
N HIS A 137 -12.04 -0.13 -3.60
CA HIS A 137 -11.71 -0.56 -4.96
C HIS A 137 -10.42 -1.40 -5.07
N ALA A 138 -10.21 -2.28 -4.09
CA ALA A 138 -9.09 -3.21 -4.06
C ALA A 138 -9.63 -4.65 -4.13
N ASP A 139 -9.05 -5.46 -5.00
CA ASP A 139 -9.43 -6.86 -5.23
C ASP A 139 -8.21 -7.78 -5.06
N GLY A 140 -8.41 -8.91 -4.41
CA GLY A 140 -7.31 -9.76 -4.02
C GLY A 140 -7.70 -11.05 -3.31
N SER A 141 -6.72 -11.62 -2.60
CA SER A 141 -6.92 -12.84 -1.83
C SER A 141 -6.09 -12.81 -0.55
N ALA A 142 -6.66 -13.36 0.52
CA ALA A 142 -5.97 -13.60 1.78
C ALA A 142 -5.77 -15.12 1.99
N SER A 143 -4.61 -15.53 2.48
CA SER A 143 -4.33 -16.93 2.81
C SER A 143 -3.39 -17.06 4.02
N GLY A 144 -3.46 -18.20 4.72
CA GLY A 144 -2.72 -18.41 5.96
C GLY A 144 -3.31 -17.60 7.13
N LEU A 145 -2.46 -17.19 8.07
CA LEU A 145 -2.88 -16.36 9.20
C LEU A 145 -3.01 -14.90 8.77
N VAL A 146 -4.23 -14.41 8.53
CA VAL A 146 -4.48 -13.00 8.22
C VAL A 146 -5.29 -12.34 9.33
N GLN A 147 -4.64 -11.44 10.06
CA GLN A 147 -5.23 -10.64 11.12
C GLN A 147 -4.79 -9.18 10.93
N PRO A 148 -5.69 -8.21 10.83
CA PRO A 148 -7.15 -8.35 10.94
C PRO A 148 -7.80 -9.06 9.75
N THR A 149 -9.11 -9.31 9.85
CA THR A 149 -9.90 -9.87 8.75
C THR A 149 -9.66 -9.09 7.48
N SER A 150 -9.37 -9.80 6.39
CA SER A 150 -9.13 -9.19 5.07
C SER A 150 -10.35 -8.36 4.62
N CYS A 151 -10.06 -7.19 4.05
CA CYS A 151 -11.04 -6.38 3.31
C CYS A 151 -10.92 -6.51 1.78
N LEU A 152 -9.97 -7.34 1.32
CA LEU A 152 -9.84 -7.80 -0.06
C LEU A 152 -10.80 -8.94 -0.36
#